data_AF-A0AAN5PEP3-F1
#
_entry.id   AF-A0AAN5PEP3-F1
#
_cell.length_a   1.000
_cell.length_b   1.000
_cell.length_c   1.000
_cell.angle_alpha   90.00
_cell.angle_beta   90.00
_cell.angle_gamma   90.00
#
_symmetry.space_group_name_H-M   'P 1'
#
loop_
_entity.id
_entity.type
_entity.pdbx_description
1 polymer ?
#
loop_
_entity_poly.entity_id
_entity_poly.type
_entity_poly.pdbx_seq_one_letter_code
_entity_poly.pdbx_strand_id
1 'polypeptide(L)'
;MPKTHVFGALSEFERNLIKERTSAGLEAARARGRQGGQPEKLTSEQKELVKTLYATKKHSIQSICKMVGIGKTTLYKYINQK
;
A
#
# COMPACT_ATOMS: atom_id res chain seq x y z
N MET A 1 32.77 31.85 -12.26
CA MET A 1 31.36 32.29 -12.35
C MET A 1 30.49 31.44 -11.41
N PRO A 2 30.16 31.89 -10.20
CA PRO A 2 29.28 31.16 -9.30
C PRO A 2 27.82 31.56 -9.59
N LYS A 3 27.23 31.03 -10.67
CA LYS A 3 25.82 31.27 -11.01
C LYS A 3 24.90 30.12 -10.64
N THR A 4 25.42 28.93 -10.31
CA THR A 4 24.62 27.73 -10.06
C THR A 4 24.08 27.61 -8.62
N HIS A 5 24.74 28.21 -7.63
CA HIS A 5 24.34 28.07 -6.22
C HIS A 5 23.02 28.78 -5.88
N VAL A 6 22.76 29.95 -6.48
CA VAL A 6 21.53 30.72 -6.23
C VAL A 6 20.30 30.02 -6.81
N PHE A 7 20.40 29.49 -8.03
CA PHE A 7 19.31 28.71 -8.64
C PHE A 7 19.11 27.36 -7.96
N GLY A 8 20.16 26.74 -7.43
CA GLY A 8 20.04 25.55 -6.59
C GLY A 8 19.25 25.81 -5.31
N ALA A 9 19.60 26.86 -4.57
CA ALA A 9 18.90 27.24 -3.34
C ALA A 9 17.42 27.59 -3.60
N LEU A 10 17.13 28.28 -4.71
CA LEU A 10 15.75 28.58 -5.11
C LEU A 10 14.95 27.32 -5.47
N SER A 11 15.56 26.38 -6.20
CA SER A 11 14.91 25.12 -6.58
C SER A 11 14.58 24.25 -5.36
N GLU A 12 15.47 24.23 -4.35
CA GLU A 12 15.21 23.54 -3.08
C GLU A 12 14.08 24.20 -2.29
N PHE A 13 14.03 25.53 -2.26
CA PHE A 13 12.97 26.28 -1.63
C PHE A 13 11.59 25.97 -2.24
N GLU A 14 11.48 26.00 -3.57
CA GLU A 14 10.24 25.65 -4.28
C GLU A 14 9.82 24.20 -4.00
N ARG A 15 10.77 23.26 -4.01
CA ARG A 15 10.49 21.85 -3.69
C ARG A 15 9.96 21.68 -2.27
N ASN A 16 10.53 22.39 -1.29
CA ASN A 16 10.07 22.34 0.09
C ASN A 16 8.64 22.90 0.22
N LEU A 17 8.36 24.02 -0.45
CA LEU A 17 7.02 24.61 -0.48
C LEU A 17 5.96 23.65 -1.07
N ILE A 18 6.30 22.93 -2.14
CA ILE A 18 5.41 21.92 -2.75
C ILE A 18 5.16 20.74 -1.79
N LYS A 19 6.22 20.27 -1.12
CA LYS A 19 6.11 19.20 -0.13
C LYS A 19 5.20 19.57 1.03
N GLU A 20 5.39 20.75 1.60
CA GLU A 20 4.56 21.25 2.72
C GLU A 20 3.08 21.27 2.35
N ARG A 21 2.74 21.80 1.17
CA ARG A 21 1.36 21.81 0.67
C ARG A 21 0.81 20.40 0.46
N THR A 22 1.63 19.49 -0.07
CA THR A 22 1.22 18.09 -0.28
C THR A 22 0.95 17.39 1.05
N SER A 23 1.81 17.59 2.04
CA SER A 23 1.65 17.03 3.39
C SER A 23 0.38 17.56 4.05
N ALA A 24 0.16 18.88 4.02
CA ALA A 24 -1.06 19.50 4.57
C ALA A 24 -2.33 18.97 3.89
N GLY A 25 -2.30 18.77 2.57
CA GLY A 25 -3.41 18.16 1.82
C GLY A 25 -3.68 16.70 2.20
N LEU A 26 -2.62 15.91 2.39
CA LEU A 26 -2.72 14.52 2.85
C LEU A 26 -3.26 14.43 4.28
N GLU A 27 -2.83 15.31 5.17
CA GLU A 27 -3.35 15.39 6.55
C GLU A 27 -4.84 15.76 6.57
N ALA A 28 -5.23 16.78 5.81
CA ALA A 28 -6.64 17.15 5.67
C ALA A 28 -7.48 16.00 5.08
N ALA A 29 -6.95 15.23 4.13
CA ALA A 29 -7.63 14.05 3.59
C ALA A 29 -7.77 12.92 4.63
N ARG A 30 -6.72 12.66 5.42
CA ARG A 30 -6.75 11.69 6.52
C ARG A 30 -7.75 12.08 7.61
N ALA A 31 -7.81 13.37 7.97
CA ALA A 31 -8.78 13.89 8.93
C ALA A 31 -10.24 13.69 8.46
N ARG A 32 -10.48 13.68 7.14
CA ARG A 32 -11.78 13.32 6.53
C ARG A 32 -12.01 11.81 6.42
N GLY A 33 -11.14 10.97 6.97
CA GLY A 33 -11.26 9.51 6.95
C GLY A 33 -10.64 8.81 5.73
N ARG A 34 -9.89 9.52 4.87
CA ARG A 34 -9.20 8.87 3.74
C ARG A 34 -7.93 8.18 4.22
N GLN A 35 -7.91 6.85 4.20
CA GLN A 35 -6.77 6.03 4.64
C GLN A 35 -5.54 6.14 3.70
N GLY A 36 -5.77 6.34 2.39
CA GLY A 36 -4.70 6.37 1.38
C GLY A 36 -4.07 5.00 1.12
N GLY A 37 -3.01 4.95 0.31
CA GLY A 37 -2.30 3.71 -0.03
C GLY A 37 -2.99 2.82 -1.07
N GLN A 38 -2.40 1.65 -1.33
CA GLN A 38 -2.97 0.65 -2.23
C GLN A 38 -4.12 -0.09 -1.51
N PRO A 39 -5.32 -0.20 -2.12
CA PRO A 39 -6.42 -0.95 -1.52
C PRO A 39 -6.06 -2.43 -1.41
N GLU A 40 -6.58 -3.08 -0.38
CA GLU A 40 -6.42 -4.53 -0.23
C GLU A 40 -7.15 -5.27 -1.34
N LYS A 41 -6.53 -6.33 -1.87
CA LYS A 41 -7.12 -7.14 -2.93
C LYS A 41 -8.27 -8.04 -2.48
N LEU A 42 -8.33 -8.34 -1.17
CA LEU A 42 -9.33 -9.23 -0.58
C LEU A 42 -10.09 -8.54 0.53
N THR A 43 -11.39 -8.78 0.58
CA THR A 43 -12.23 -8.41 1.71
C THR A 43 -11.89 -9.23 2.95
N SER A 44 -12.32 -8.78 4.13
CA SER A 44 -12.12 -9.51 5.39
C SER A 44 -12.69 -10.94 5.32
N GLU A 45 -13.87 -11.11 4.72
CA GLU A 45 -14.51 -12.42 4.53
C GLU A 45 -13.67 -13.34 3.64
N GLN A 46 -13.13 -12.81 2.54
CA GLN A 46 -12.27 -13.58 1.64
C GLN A 46 -10.96 -13.98 2.32
N LYS A 47 -10.42 -13.15 3.22
CA LYS A 47 -9.23 -13.51 4.01
C LYS A 47 -9.51 -14.68 4.94
N GLU A 48 -10.65 -14.69 5.62
CA GLU A 48 -11.04 -15.80 6.49
C GLU A 48 -11.32 -17.08 5.71
N LEU A 49 -11.95 -16.97 4.53
CA LEU A 49 -12.14 -18.10 3.62
C LEU A 49 -10.78 -18.70 3.21
N VAL A 50 -9.82 -17.86 2.83
CA VAL A 50 -8.47 -18.29 2.45
C VAL A 50 -7.75 -18.99 3.60
N LYS A 51 -7.82 -18.45 4.82
CA LYS A 51 -7.25 -19.08 6.02
C LYS A 51 -7.87 -20.45 6.28
N THR A 52 -9.19 -20.56 6.14
CA THR A 52 -9.93 -21.82 6.33
C THR A 52 -9.57 -22.86 5.26
N LEU A 53 -9.49 -22.45 3.99
CA LEU A 53 -9.07 -23.31 2.88
C LEU A 53 -7.64 -23.82 3.06
N TYR A 54 -6.74 -22.95 3.54
CA TYR A 54 -5.37 -23.33 3.86
C TYR A 54 -5.30 -24.32 5.04
N ALA A 55 -6.05 -24.07 6.12
CA ALA A 55 -6.10 -24.94 7.31
C ALA A 55 -6.66 -26.34 6.99
N THR A 56 -7.63 -26.41 6.08
CA THR A 56 -8.27 -27.67 5.67
C THR A 56 -7.32 -28.57 4.86
N LYS A 57 -6.23 -28.04 4.29
CA LYS A 57 -5.19 -28.76 3.50
C LYS A 57 -5.70 -29.63 2.35
N LYS A 58 -6.98 -29.51 1.96
CA LYS A 58 -7.60 -30.27 0.85
C LYS A 58 -7.21 -29.77 -0.54
N HIS A 59 -6.80 -28.51 -0.65
CA HIS A 59 -6.44 -27.89 -1.93
C HIS A 59 -4.96 -27.52 -1.96
N SER A 60 -4.34 -27.67 -3.14
CA SER A 60 -2.97 -27.20 -3.34
C SER A 60 -2.92 -25.67 -3.27
N ILE A 61 -1.78 -25.13 -2.85
CA ILE A 61 -1.54 -23.69 -2.74
C ILE A 61 -1.82 -22.97 -4.06
N GLN A 62 -1.47 -23.59 -5.19
CA GLN A 62 -1.76 -23.06 -6.52
C GLN A 62 -3.25 -23.03 -6.85
N SER A 63 -4.01 -24.04 -6.42
CA SER A 63 -5.46 -24.09 -6.61
C SER A 63 -6.16 -22.99 -5.80
N ILE A 64 -5.76 -22.77 -4.54
CA ILE A 64 -6.28 -21.69 -3.69
C ILE A 64 -5.99 -20.32 -4.30
N CYS A 65 -4.75 -20.09 -4.75
CA CYS A 65 -4.37 -18.85 -5.43
C CYS A 65 -5.19 -18.57 -6.69
N LYS A 66 -5.48 -19.61 -7.50
CA LYS A 66 -6.32 -19.46 -8.71
C LYS A 66 -7.78 -19.17 -8.36
N MET A 67 -8.32 -19.85 -7.35
CA MET A 67 -9.72 -19.68 -6.91
C MET A 67 -9.98 -18.25 -6.40
N VAL A 68 -8.99 -17.65 -5.75
CA VAL A 68 -9.12 -16.34 -5.10
C VAL A 68 -8.46 -15.21 -5.91
N GLY A 69 -7.75 -15.53 -7.00
CA GLY A 69 -7.12 -14.55 -7.88
C GLY A 69 -5.91 -13.82 -7.27
N ILE A 70 -5.19 -14.47 -6.34
CA ILE A 70 -4.03 -13.89 -5.64
C ILE A 70 -2.74 -14.64 -5.95
N GLY A 71 -1.60 -13.95 -5.77
CA GLY A 71 -0.28 -14.58 -5.86
C GLY A 71 0.07 -15.38 -4.60
N LYS A 72 1.03 -16.31 -4.71
CA LYS A 72 1.54 -17.09 -3.56
C LYS A 72 2.08 -16.20 -2.45
N THR A 73 2.76 -15.12 -2.79
CA THR A 73 3.30 -14.14 -1.84
C THR A 73 2.20 -13.45 -1.04
N THR A 74 1.11 -13.06 -1.72
CA THR A 74 -0.07 -12.45 -1.07
C THR A 74 -0.76 -13.45 -0.15
N LEU A 75 -0.88 -14.71 -0.58
CA LEU A 75 -1.44 -15.79 0.24
C LEU A 75 -0.66 -15.98 1.56
N TYR A 76 0.68 -16.13 1.48
CA TYR A 76 1.49 -16.27 2.70
C TYR A 76 1.48 -15.03 3.57
N LYS A 77 1.39 -13.82 2.99
CA LYS A 77 1.22 -12.59 3.76
C LYS A 77 -0.04 -12.63 4.62
N TYR A 78 -1.16 -13.11 4.08
CA TYR A 78 -2.42 -13.20 4.83
C TYR A 78 -2.44 -14.33 5.87
N ILE A 79 -1.67 -15.41 5.65
CA ILE A 79 -1.56 -16.52 6.61
C ILE A 79 -0.60 -16.16 7.76
N ASN A 80 0.49 -15.46 7.48
CA ASN A 80 1.53 -15.12 8.46
C ASN A 80 1.29 -13.79 9.19
N GLN A 81 0.37 -12.94 8.72
CA GLN A 81 -0.04 -11.75 9.47
C GLN A 81 -0.89 -12.18 10.67
N LYS A 82 -0.28 -12.10 11.85
CA LYS A 82 -0.91 -12.28 13.16
C LYS A 82 -1.63 -11.02 13.59
#